data_AF-A0AAD7IWG0-F1
#
_entry.id   AF-A0AAD7IWG0-F1
#
_cell.length_a   1.000
_cell.length_b   1.000
_cell.length_c   1.000
_cell.angle_alpha   90.00
_cell.angle_beta   90.00
_cell.angle_gamma   90.00
#
_symmetry.space_group_name_H-M   'P 1'
#
loop_
_entity.id
_entity.type
_entity.pdbx_description
1 polymer ?
#
loop_
_entity_poly.entity_id
_entity_poly.type
_entity_poly.pdbx_seq_one_letter_code
_entity_poly.pdbx_strand_id
1 'polypeptide(L)'
;MSASTPFPPTPQFDTREQTVQSGNTILIRLPNGDTKAVKIDKDSTVSLGRLGGFHANELLNEPFGRTYDIVDKKLTLVPPRTLAEVGRFFPEDTDATNELINDGEFVQPLTLEEIQALKQSGAHASEIIKMQIEQHANYSLKTEYSKEKYKKRKEAKYSKTFTTIEPTLFNVCDYWFKKDQARIRDIRVDALSQILNLANIRPGGRYIAVDDASGVLVSGILERMGGLGRLITICNIDSPPPYPVMVNMNFKSETVTPVLSSLNWATAQRDHTPLVPPVDVPSDQIKSERQKSRLNKRKAATDLLNGTREDLFAGEFEALIVASDYEPFSILERLVPYLAGSASIVVQSPYVQVLSDLHTKLRALPGYLCPSVTEVWLRRYQVLPGRTHPTMNTSGSGGFILHAIKVYVSRLCGSTRVDLGVRYNDENANAITSHRRPKASASNSSNGVSTVVAADVAMADADDD
;
A
#
# COMPACT_ATOMS: atom_id res chain seq x y z
N MET A 1 -22.57 35.09 19.66
CA MET A 1 -22.44 33.64 19.38
C MET A 1 -22.56 33.44 17.87
N SER A 2 -21.43 33.45 17.16
CA SER A 2 -21.40 33.23 15.71
C SER A 2 -21.54 31.73 15.44
N ALA A 3 -22.64 31.33 14.82
CA ALA A 3 -22.85 29.96 14.38
C ALA A 3 -21.76 29.59 13.36
N SER A 4 -20.91 28.63 13.73
CA SER A 4 -19.98 27.99 12.81
C SER A 4 -20.78 27.32 11.70
N THR A 5 -20.58 27.76 10.47
CA THR A 5 -21.04 27.05 9.28
C THR A 5 -20.51 25.62 9.31
N PRO A 6 -21.35 24.59 9.11
CA PRO A 6 -20.85 23.22 9.01
C PRO A 6 -19.87 23.15 7.84
N PHE A 7 -18.70 22.53 8.07
CA PHE A 7 -17.76 22.23 7.01
C PHE A 7 -18.50 21.50 5.87
N PRO A 8 -18.23 21.83 4.60
CA PRO A 8 -18.77 21.06 3.50
C PRO A 8 -18.36 19.59 3.68
N PRO A 9 -19.24 18.62 3.39
CA PRO A 9 -18.87 17.22 3.46
C PRO A 9 -17.65 17.00 2.57
N THR A 10 -16.58 16.46 3.16
CA THR A 10 -15.39 16.04 2.41
C THR A 10 -15.88 15.17 1.26
N PRO A 11 -15.53 15.45 0.00
CA PRO A 11 -15.87 14.56 -1.10
C PRO A 11 -15.32 13.18 -0.73
N GLN A 12 -16.22 12.21 -0.53
CA GLN A 12 -15.81 10.83 -0.32
C GLN A 12 -15.18 10.38 -1.63
N PHE A 13 -13.85 10.33 -1.66
CA PHE A 13 -13.09 9.75 -2.76
C PHE A 13 -13.29 8.24 -2.75
N ASP A 14 -14.48 7.81 -3.17
CA ASP A 14 -14.89 6.42 -3.07
C ASP A 14 -14.28 5.60 -4.21
N THR A 15 -13.09 5.07 -3.96
CA THR A 15 -12.34 4.31 -4.97
C THR A 15 -12.87 2.90 -5.20
N ARG A 16 -13.75 2.39 -4.32
CA ARG A 16 -14.24 1.00 -4.31
C ARG A 16 -15.65 0.91 -3.75
N GLU A 17 -16.28 -0.26 -3.83
CA GLU A 17 -17.58 -0.48 -3.22
C GLU A 17 -17.43 -0.88 -1.74
N GLN A 18 -18.35 -0.44 -0.89
CA GLN A 18 -18.36 -0.79 0.55
C GLN A 18 -18.94 -2.19 0.82
N THR A 19 -19.49 -2.83 -0.20
CA THR A 19 -20.10 -4.16 -0.14
C THR A 19 -19.43 -5.10 -1.12
N VAL A 20 -19.58 -6.41 -0.89
CA VAL A 20 -19.04 -7.44 -1.77
C VAL A 20 -19.83 -7.46 -3.08
N GLN A 21 -19.14 -7.26 -4.21
CA GLN A 21 -19.73 -7.29 -5.54
C GLN A 21 -19.27 -8.51 -6.34
N SER A 22 -20.03 -8.86 -7.38
CA SER A 22 -19.64 -9.91 -8.32
C SER A 22 -18.39 -9.47 -9.11
N GLY A 23 -17.45 -10.39 -9.28
CA GLY A 23 -16.13 -10.15 -9.88
C GLY A 23 -15.05 -9.75 -8.87
N ASN A 24 -15.43 -9.35 -7.65
CA ASN A 24 -14.46 -8.94 -6.63
C ASN A 24 -13.58 -10.11 -6.19
N THR A 25 -12.32 -9.81 -5.94
CA THR A 25 -11.41 -10.73 -5.22
C THR A 25 -11.27 -10.23 -3.79
N ILE A 26 -11.95 -10.91 -2.86
CA ILE A 26 -11.99 -10.52 -1.46
C ILE A 26 -10.96 -11.26 -0.63
N LEU A 27 -10.55 -10.67 0.48
CA LEU A 27 -9.75 -11.33 1.49
C LEU A 27 -10.67 -11.88 2.57
N ILE A 28 -10.40 -13.10 3.02
CA ILE A 28 -11.12 -13.74 4.12
C ILE A 28 -10.14 -14.20 5.19
N ARG A 29 -10.48 -13.96 6.45
CA ARG A 29 -9.78 -14.48 7.62
C ARG A 29 -10.39 -15.80 8.04
N LEU A 30 -9.56 -16.82 8.16
CA LEU A 30 -9.95 -18.13 8.64
C LEU A 30 -9.87 -18.19 10.18
N PRO A 31 -10.48 -19.21 10.82
CA PRO A 31 -10.51 -19.32 12.29
C PRO A 31 -9.12 -19.48 12.93
N ASN A 32 -8.14 -19.98 12.17
CA ASN A 32 -6.74 -20.08 12.61
C ASN A 32 -5.97 -18.75 12.52
N GLY A 33 -6.58 -17.69 11.97
CA GLY A 33 -5.96 -16.39 11.77
C GLY A 33 -5.35 -16.18 10.37
N ASP A 34 -5.23 -17.24 9.57
CA ASP A 34 -4.69 -17.13 8.21
C ASP A 34 -5.65 -16.35 7.32
N THR A 35 -5.09 -15.63 6.34
CA THR A 35 -5.86 -14.88 5.36
C THR A 35 -5.74 -15.52 3.98
N LYS A 36 -6.86 -15.65 3.27
CA LYS A 36 -6.90 -16.16 1.89
C LYS A 36 -7.61 -15.16 0.98
N ALA A 37 -7.18 -15.12 -0.29
CA ALA A 37 -7.86 -14.38 -1.34
C ALA A 37 -8.80 -15.31 -2.10
N VAL A 38 -10.02 -14.85 -2.37
CA VAL A 38 -11.07 -15.63 -3.04
C VAL A 38 -11.82 -14.73 -4.00
N LYS A 39 -12.02 -15.21 -5.23
CA LYS A 39 -12.84 -14.52 -6.23
C LYS A 39 -14.31 -14.88 -6.03
N ILE A 40 -15.17 -13.88 -6.03
CA ILE A 40 -16.62 -14.02 -5.87
C ILE A 40 -17.27 -13.72 -7.21
N ASP A 41 -17.73 -14.75 -7.92
CA ASP A 41 -18.49 -14.60 -9.16
C ASP A 41 -19.95 -15.00 -8.92
N LYS A 42 -20.89 -14.31 -9.59
CA LYS A 42 -22.31 -14.65 -9.52
C LYS A 42 -22.55 -16.11 -9.93
N ASP A 43 -23.47 -16.77 -9.25
CA ASP A 43 -23.90 -18.15 -9.54
C ASP A 43 -22.75 -19.19 -9.46
N SER A 44 -21.70 -18.89 -8.68
CA SER A 44 -20.57 -19.78 -8.44
C SER A 44 -20.60 -20.38 -7.02
N THR A 45 -19.87 -21.49 -6.84
CA THR A 45 -19.62 -22.08 -5.52
C THR A 45 -18.19 -21.81 -5.11
N VAL A 46 -18.01 -21.20 -3.94
CA VAL A 46 -16.70 -20.88 -3.37
C VAL A 46 -16.27 -22.01 -2.46
N SER A 47 -15.07 -22.57 -2.66
CA SER A 47 -14.51 -23.60 -1.79
C SER A 47 -13.37 -23.06 -0.94
N LEU A 48 -13.45 -23.26 0.37
CA LEU A 48 -12.46 -22.86 1.36
C LEU A 48 -11.60 -24.04 1.86
N GLY A 49 -11.60 -25.15 1.12
CA GLY A 49 -10.90 -26.37 1.47
C GLY A 49 -11.52 -27.03 2.71
N ARG A 50 -10.78 -27.05 3.83
CA ARG A 50 -11.19 -27.74 5.07
C ARG A 50 -12.51 -27.22 5.67
N LEU A 51 -12.82 -25.94 5.48
CA LEU A 51 -14.03 -25.30 6.03
C LEU A 51 -15.30 -25.67 5.23
N GLY A 52 -15.15 -26.32 4.07
CA GLY A 52 -16.23 -26.58 3.13
C GLY A 52 -16.33 -25.48 2.08
N GLY A 53 -17.49 -25.41 1.42
CA GLY A 53 -17.79 -24.39 0.43
C GLY A 53 -19.21 -23.86 0.56
N PHE A 54 -19.44 -22.68 -0.01
CA PHE A 54 -20.71 -21.97 0.07
C PHE A 54 -21.09 -21.35 -1.28
N HIS A 55 -22.36 -21.00 -1.46
CA HIS A 55 -22.85 -20.31 -2.65
C HIS A 55 -22.46 -18.82 -2.62
N ALA A 56 -21.76 -18.36 -3.66
CA ALA A 56 -21.25 -16.98 -3.74
C ALA A 56 -22.34 -15.91 -3.60
N ASN A 57 -23.55 -16.21 -4.08
CA ASN A 57 -24.71 -15.32 -4.05
C ASN A 57 -25.10 -14.87 -2.64
N GLU A 58 -24.80 -15.68 -1.62
CA GLU A 58 -25.13 -15.35 -0.23
C GLU A 58 -24.22 -14.28 0.38
N LEU A 59 -23.10 -13.99 -0.28
CA LEU A 59 -22.16 -12.96 0.15
C LEU A 59 -22.30 -11.67 -0.66
N LEU A 60 -23.05 -11.67 -1.77
CA LEU A 60 -23.21 -10.50 -2.62
C LEU A 60 -24.01 -9.41 -1.91
N ASN A 61 -23.57 -8.16 -2.04
CA ASN A 61 -24.10 -6.96 -1.40
C ASN A 61 -24.02 -6.93 0.14
N GLU A 62 -23.40 -7.93 0.75
CA GLU A 62 -23.09 -7.90 2.17
C GLU A 62 -21.89 -6.98 2.45
N PRO A 63 -21.88 -6.25 3.57
CA PRO A 63 -20.75 -5.41 3.94
C PRO A 63 -19.57 -6.25 4.44
N PHE A 64 -18.37 -5.70 4.28
CA PHE A 64 -17.14 -6.31 4.80
C PHE A 64 -17.09 -6.31 6.33
N GLY A 65 -16.20 -7.14 6.90
CA GLY A 65 -15.98 -7.24 8.34
C GLY A 65 -16.91 -8.21 9.07
N ARG A 66 -17.91 -8.77 8.38
CA ARG A 66 -18.84 -9.76 8.95
C ARG A 66 -18.23 -11.15 9.02
N THR A 67 -18.62 -11.90 10.04
CA THR A 67 -18.24 -13.30 10.25
C THR A 67 -19.42 -14.20 9.92
N TYR A 68 -19.17 -15.24 9.13
CA TYR A 68 -20.18 -16.19 8.68
C TYR A 68 -19.80 -17.60 9.13
N ASP A 69 -20.80 -18.42 9.47
CA ASP A 69 -20.65 -19.86 9.64
C ASP A 69 -21.25 -20.59 8.44
N ILE A 70 -20.60 -21.70 8.04
CA ILE A 70 -20.99 -22.46 6.84
C ILE A 70 -21.82 -23.67 7.26
N VAL A 71 -23.10 -23.66 6.93
CA VAL A 71 -24.06 -24.74 7.19
C VAL A 71 -24.71 -25.14 5.87
N ASP A 72 -24.52 -26.39 5.42
CA ASP A 72 -25.11 -26.92 4.19
C ASP A 72 -24.94 -26.05 2.93
N LYS A 73 -23.73 -25.49 2.76
CA LYS A 73 -23.36 -24.54 1.69
C LYS A 73 -24.05 -23.17 1.75
N LYS A 74 -24.76 -22.89 2.83
CA LYS A 74 -25.30 -21.59 3.18
C LYS A 74 -24.47 -20.90 4.26
N LEU A 75 -24.58 -19.58 4.33
CA LEU A 75 -23.91 -18.67 5.24
C LEU A 75 -24.91 -18.18 6.28
N THR A 76 -24.62 -18.47 7.54
CA THR A 76 -25.33 -17.87 8.67
C THR A 76 -24.46 -16.79 9.30
N LEU A 77 -25.03 -15.60 9.48
CA LEU A 77 -24.30 -14.48 10.09
C LEU A 77 -24.04 -14.79 11.57
N VAL A 78 -22.77 -14.75 11.97
CA VAL A 78 -22.37 -14.86 13.37
C VAL A 78 -22.34 -13.45 13.96
N PRO A 79 -23.16 -13.15 14.99
CA PRO A 79 -23.16 -11.84 15.61
C PRO A 79 -21.79 -11.57 16.26
N PRO A 80 -21.31 -10.30 16.24
CA PRO A 80 -20.10 -9.94 16.94
C PRO A 80 -20.27 -10.20 18.45
N ARG A 81 -19.24 -10.75 19.08
CA ARG A 81 -19.23 -10.99 20.53
C ARG A 81 -19.39 -9.66 21.26
N THR A 82 -20.25 -9.62 22.26
CA THR A 82 -20.49 -8.39 23.02
C THR A 82 -19.32 -8.09 23.96
N LEU A 83 -19.10 -6.81 24.30
CA LEU A 83 -18.10 -6.42 25.31
C LEU A 83 -18.33 -7.11 26.66
N ALA A 84 -19.58 -7.42 27.02
CA ALA A 84 -19.91 -8.16 28.24
C ALA A 84 -19.51 -9.64 28.16
N GLU A 85 -19.66 -10.28 26.98
CA GLU A 85 -19.14 -11.61 26.74
C GLU A 85 -17.61 -11.62 26.82
N VAL A 86 -16.94 -10.62 26.23
CA VAL A 86 -15.49 -10.41 26.32
C VAL A 86 -15.04 -10.09 27.76
N GLY A 87 -15.87 -9.38 28.54
CA GLY A 87 -15.61 -9.08 29.95
C GLY A 87 -15.72 -10.29 30.87
N ARG A 88 -16.49 -11.32 30.53
CA ARG A 88 -16.41 -12.62 31.23
C ARG A 88 -15.10 -13.39 30.96
N PHE A 89 -14.24 -12.87 30.07
CA PHE A 89 -12.88 -13.36 29.85
C PHE A 89 -11.82 -12.59 30.65
N PHE A 90 -12.18 -11.81 31.67
CA PHE A 90 -11.22 -11.43 32.71
C PHE A 90 -11.05 -12.65 33.60
N PRO A 91 -10.01 -13.47 33.38
CA PRO A 91 -9.86 -14.67 34.14
C PRO A 91 -9.40 -14.22 35.52
N GLU A 92 -10.09 -14.66 36.57
CA GLU A 92 -9.56 -14.42 37.91
C GLU A 92 -8.30 -15.29 38.02
N ASP A 93 -7.21 -14.70 38.51
CA ASP A 93 -5.99 -15.48 38.74
C ASP A 93 -6.31 -16.52 39.82
N THR A 94 -6.61 -17.73 39.38
CA THR A 94 -6.78 -18.90 40.24
C THR A 94 -5.41 -19.39 40.70
N ASP A 95 -5.30 -19.91 41.93
CA ASP A 95 -4.09 -20.59 42.46
C ASP A 95 -3.74 -21.92 41.72
N ALA A 96 -4.38 -22.20 40.59
CA ALA A 96 -4.12 -23.40 39.80
C ALA A 96 -2.70 -23.38 39.25
N THR A 97 -1.94 -24.44 39.52
CA THR A 97 -0.60 -24.66 38.96
C THR A 97 -0.60 -25.89 38.05
N ASN A 98 0.41 -25.98 37.19
CA ASN A 98 0.61 -27.16 36.34
C ASN A 98 1.36 -28.30 37.05
N GLU A 99 1.60 -28.21 38.36
CA GLU A 99 2.40 -29.18 39.14
C GLU A 99 1.81 -30.60 39.09
N LEU A 100 0.48 -30.70 39.10
CA LEU A 100 -0.25 -31.98 39.10
C LEU A 100 -0.70 -32.41 37.68
N ILE A 101 -0.25 -31.72 36.62
CA ILE A 101 -0.62 -32.05 35.24
C ILE A 101 0.41 -33.00 34.64
N ASN A 102 0.01 -34.27 34.48
CA ASN A 102 0.82 -35.28 33.80
C ASN A 102 0.48 -35.37 32.30
N ASP A 103 1.49 -35.42 31.44
CA ASP A 103 1.37 -35.62 29.99
C ASP A 103 1.26 -37.11 29.62
N GLY A 104 0.22 -37.78 30.11
CA GLY A 104 -0.07 -39.17 29.75
C GLY A 104 -0.78 -39.31 28.39
N GLU A 105 -0.68 -40.48 27.76
CA GLU A 105 -1.36 -40.76 26.48
C GLU A 105 -2.90 -40.74 26.58
N PHE A 106 -3.46 -40.97 27.78
CA PHE A 106 -4.91 -41.05 28.03
C PHE A 106 -5.58 -39.72 28.44
N VAL A 107 -4.92 -38.57 28.26
CA VAL A 107 -5.48 -37.26 28.65
C VAL A 107 -6.73 -36.87 27.84
N GLN A 108 -6.82 -37.34 26.59
CA GLN A 108 -7.97 -37.15 25.71
C GLN A 108 -8.51 -38.52 25.25
N PRO A 109 -9.51 -39.10 25.92
CA PRO A 109 -10.05 -40.41 25.58
C PRO A 109 -10.88 -40.41 24.29
N LEU A 110 -11.42 -39.26 23.86
CA LEU A 110 -12.14 -39.13 22.59
C LEU A 110 -11.22 -39.43 21.41
N THR A 111 -11.51 -40.49 20.66
CA THR A 111 -10.69 -40.94 19.54
C THR A 111 -10.88 -40.06 18.30
N LEU A 112 -9.95 -40.13 17.36
CA LEU A 112 -10.06 -39.41 16.09
C LEU A 112 -11.26 -39.89 15.25
N GLU A 113 -11.60 -41.16 15.34
CA GLU A 113 -12.73 -41.77 14.61
C GLU A 113 -14.06 -41.23 15.10
N GLU A 114 -14.26 -41.15 16.42
CA GLU A 114 -15.46 -40.54 17.02
C GLU A 114 -15.59 -39.06 16.64
N ILE A 115 -14.47 -38.32 16.61
CA ILE A 115 -14.46 -36.93 16.14
C ILE A 115 -14.84 -36.83 14.65
N GLN A 116 -14.45 -37.80 13.82
CA GLN A 116 -14.85 -37.84 12.42
C GLN A 116 -16.33 -38.18 12.27
N ALA A 117 -16.85 -39.13 13.06
CA ALA A 117 -18.26 -39.48 13.10
C ALA A 117 -19.13 -38.27 13.49
N LEU A 118 -18.73 -37.51 14.53
CA LEU A 118 -19.40 -36.27 14.93
C LEU A 118 -19.40 -35.19 13.83
N LYS A 119 -18.33 -35.12 13.03
CA LYS A 119 -18.29 -34.20 11.89
C LYS A 119 -19.20 -34.64 10.75
N GLN A 120 -19.30 -35.95 10.52
CA GLN A 120 -20.15 -36.54 9.49
C GLN A 120 -21.64 -36.45 9.87
N SER A 121 -21.98 -36.54 11.15
CA SER A 121 -23.34 -36.34 11.65
C SER A 121 -23.82 -34.89 11.61
N GLY A 122 -22.94 -33.94 11.22
CA GLY A 122 -23.28 -32.53 11.13
C GLY A 122 -23.27 -31.78 12.47
N ALA A 123 -22.70 -32.35 13.53
CA ALA A 123 -22.61 -31.69 14.84
C ALA A 123 -21.91 -30.33 14.73
N HIS A 124 -22.44 -29.33 15.44
CA HIS A 124 -21.87 -27.99 15.41
C HIS A 124 -20.53 -27.97 16.15
N ALA A 125 -19.63 -27.07 15.75
CA ALA A 125 -18.27 -26.99 16.30
C ALA A 125 -18.25 -26.81 17.82
N SER A 126 -19.23 -26.08 18.38
CA SER A 126 -19.35 -25.88 19.83
C SER A 126 -19.61 -27.18 20.60
N GLU A 127 -20.40 -28.09 20.04
CA GLU A 127 -20.73 -29.39 20.66
C GLU A 127 -19.51 -30.30 20.70
N ILE A 128 -18.77 -30.36 19.59
CA ILE A 128 -17.51 -31.11 19.49
C ILE A 128 -16.48 -30.59 20.50
N ILE A 129 -16.44 -29.27 20.74
CA ILE A 129 -15.54 -28.65 21.72
C ILE A 129 -16.01 -28.97 23.14
N LYS A 130 -17.31 -28.89 23.41
CA LYS A 130 -17.89 -29.19 24.73
C LYS A 130 -17.64 -30.65 25.14
N MET A 131 -17.93 -31.61 24.26
CA MET A 131 -17.65 -33.03 24.51
C MET A 131 -16.15 -33.29 24.77
N GLN A 132 -15.27 -32.63 24.00
CA GLN A 132 -13.82 -32.76 24.24
C GLN A 132 -13.38 -32.19 25.59
N ILE A 133 -14.01 -31.11 26.06
CA ILE A 133 -13.72 -30.52 27.36
C ILE A 133 -14.21 -31.43 28.49
N GLU A 134 -15.43 -31.97 28.38
CA GLU A 134 -16.02 -32.87 29.38
C GLU A 134 -15.22 -34.16 29.56
N GLN A 135 -14.67 -34.69 28.47
CA GLN A 135 -13.87 -35.92 28.49
C GLN A 135 -12.39 -35.69 28.79
N HIS A 136 -11.92 -34.45 28.88
CA HIS A 136 -10.49 -34.17 29.09
C HIS A 136 -10.11 -34.29 30.58
N ALA A 137 -9.37 -35.35 30.92
CA ALA A 137 -9.04 -35.70 32.31
C ALA A 137 -8.41 -34.54 33.12
N ASN A 138 -7.46 -33.82 32.53
CA ASN A 138 -6.70 -32.76 33.22
C ASN A 138 -7.24 -31.35 32.95
N TYR A 139 -8.49 -31.18 32.48
CA TYR A 139 -8.98 -29.86 32.05
C TYR A 139 -9.27 -28.94 33.23
N SER A 140 -9.79 -29.51 34.32
CA SER A 140 -10.09 -28.80 35.57
C SER A 140 -8.83 -28.19 36.20
N LEU A 141 -7.72 -28.95 36.19
CA LEU A 141 -6.40 -28.58 36.73
C LEU A 141 -5.72 -27.42 35.98
N LYS A 142 -6.17 -27.10 34.76
CA LYS A 142 -5.57 -26.01 33.97
C LYS A 142 -5.93 -24.64 34.53
N THR A 143 -4.96 -23.74 34.49
CA THR A 143 -5.19 -22.30 34.70
C THR A 143 -6.22 -21.77 33.71
N GLU A 144 -6.89 -20.68 34.07
CA GLU A 144 -7.93 -20.10 33.21
C GLU A 144 -7.38 -19.64 31.86
N TYR A 145 -6.17 -19.06 31.85
CA TYR A 145 -5.45 -18.72 30.61
C TYR A 145 -5.19 -19.95 29.73
N SER A 146 -4.85 -21.10 30.34
CA SER A 146 -4.59 -22.35 29.62
C SER A 146 -5.87 -22.96 29.06
N LYS A 147 -6.99 -22.88 29.81
CA LYS A 147 -8.33 -23.27 29.36
C LYS A 147 -8.76 -22.45 28.14
N GLU A 148 -8.56 -21.13 28.18
CA GLU A 148 -8.88 -20.25 27.05
C GLU A 148 -7.99 -20.53 25.82
N LYS A 149 -6.68 -20.69 26.01
CA LYS A 149 -5.75 -21.07 24.93
C LYS A 149 -6.14 -22.41 24.30
N TYR A 150 -6.65 -23.36 25.10
CA TYR A 150 -7.18 -24.63 24.60
C TYR A 150 -8.45 -24.42 23.78
N LYS A 151 -9.45 -23.69 24.31
CA LYS A 151 -10.69 -23.36 23.59
C LYS A 151 -10.42 -22.69 22.25
N LYS A 152 -9.60 -21.63 22.23
CA LYS A 152 -9.26 -20.89 20.99
C LYS A 152 -8.60 -21.80 19.93
N ARG A 153 -7.73 -22.73 20.35
CA ARG A 153 -7.10 -23.70 19.44
C ARG A 153 -8.11 -24.69 18.86
N LYS A 154 -9.08 -25.12 19.67
CA LYS A 154 -10.13 -26.04 19.24
C LYS A 154 -11.17 -25.33 18.36
N GLU A 155 -11.54 -24.10 18.68
CA GLU A 155 -12.33 -23.21 17.81
C GLU A 155 -11.66 -23.07 16.44
N ALA A 156 -10.37 -22.74 16.40
CA ALA A 156 -9.61 -22.65 15.15
C ALA A 156 -9.61 -23.96 14.33
N LYS A 157 -9.66 -25.12 15.00
CA LYS A 157 -9.64 -26.45 14.38
C LYS A 157 -11.02 -26.95 13.97
N TYR A 158 -12.10 -26.64 14.68
CA TYR A 158 -13.41 -27.25 14.43
C TYR A 158 -14.44 -26.28 13.88
N SER A 159 -14.30 -24.97 14.12
CA SER A 159 -15.20 -23.97 13.58
C SER A 159 -15.11 -23.93 12.05
N LYS A 160 -16.26 -23.85 11.39
CA LYS A 160 -16.40 -23.63 9.94
C LYS A 160 -16.68 -22.17 9.61
N THR A 161 -16.26 -21.26 10.50
CA THR A 161 -16.46 -19.83 10.32
C THR A 161 -15.39 -19.19 9.44
N PHE A 162 -15.69 -18.04 8.86
CA PHE A 162 -14.71 -17.13 8.27
C PHE A 162 -15.19 -15.69 8.40
N THR A 163 -14.25 -14.74 8.40
CA THR A 163 -14.55 -13.30 8.45
C THR A 163 -14.14 -12.65 7.15
N THR A 164 -15.01 -11.87 6.54
CA THR A 164 -14.64 -11.04 5.38
C THR A 164 -13.76 -9.88 5.82
N ILE A 165 -12.71 -9.59 5.06
CA ILE A 165 -11.78 -8.49 5.33
C ILE A 165 -12.01 -7.40 4.29
N GLU A 166 -12.16 -6.17 4.77
CA GLU A 166 -12.27 -5.01 3.91
C GLU A 166 -10.98 -4.80 3.10
N PRO A 167 -11.05 -4.53 1.79
CA PRO A 167 -9.88 -4.42 0.92
C PRO A 167 -9.14 -3.09 1.09
N THR A 168 -8.78 -2.68 2.31
CA THR A 168 -8.00 -1.47 2.59
C THR A 168 -6.53 -1.65 2.20
N LEU A 169 -5.81 -0.56 1.94
CA LEU A 169 -4.37 -0.63 1.66
C LEU A 169 -3.60 -1.38 2.74
N PHE A 170 -3.96 -1.15 4.01
CA PHE A 170 -3.36 -1.84 5.15
C PHE A 170 -3.58 -3.36 5.08
N ASN A 171 -4.83 -3.79 4.90
CA ASN A 171 -5.17 -5.21 4.90
C ASN A 171 -4.56 -5.96 3.71
N VAL A 172 -4.57 -5.34 2.53
CA VAL A 172 -4.03 -5.95 1.32
C VAL A 172 -2.50 -6.01 1.37
N CYS A 173 -1.83 -4.96 1.84
CA CYS A 173 -0.37 -4.98 2.03
C CYS A 173 0.05 -6.01 3.10
N ASP A 174 -0.61 -6.08 4.26
CA ASP A 174 -0.32 -7.09 5.30
C ASP A 174 -0.58 -8.52 4.79
N TYR A 175 -1.60 -8.72 3.94
CA TYR A 175 -1.85 -10.00 3.28
C TYR A 175 -0.70 -10.42 2.34
N TRP A 176 -0.30 -9.54 1.43
CA TRP A 176 0.78 -9.85 0.48
C TRP A 176 2.12 -10.01 1.19
N PHE A 177 2.41 -9.20 2.19
CA PHE A 177 3.63 -9.31 2.99
C PHE A 177 3.72 -10.66 3.70
N LYS A 178 2.62 -11.16 4.29
CA LYS A 178 2.59 -12.48 4.94
C LYS A 178 2.60 -13.65 3.96
N LYS A 179 2.00 -13.48 2.78
CA LYS A 179 1.88 -14.53 1.76
C LYS A 179 3.17 -14.72 0.97
N ASP A 180 3.75 -13.62 0.52
CA ASP A 180 4.87 -13.58 -0.43
C ASP A 180 5.56 -12.20 -0.35
N GLN A 181 6.36 -11.99 0.71
CA GLN A 181 7.05 -10.71 0.95
C GLN A 181 8.01 -10.32 -0.20
N ALA A 182 8.71 -11.29 -0.79
CA ALA A 182 9.72 -11.03 -1.82
C ALA A 182 9.07 -10.45 -3.09
N ARG A 183 7.86 -10.91 -3.42
CA ARG A 183 7.09 -10.43 -4.56
C ARG A 183 6.65 -8.97 -4.46
N ILE A 184 6.54 -8.45 -3.24
CA ILE A 184 6.29 -7.03 -2.97
C ILE A 184 7.56 -6.30 -2.51
N ARG A 185 8.74 -6.86 -2.80
CA ARG A 185 10.05 -6.28 -2.47
C ARG A 185 10.22 -5.95 -0.99
N ASP A 186 9.69 -6.82 -0.14
CA ASP A 186 9.68 -6.66 1.32
C ASP A 186 9.03 -5.36 1.81
N ILE A 187 8.21 -4.70 0.97
CA ILE A 187 7.47 -3.50 1.37
C ILE A 187 6.41 -3.88 2.40
N ARG A 188 6.70 -3.56 3.65
CA ARG A 188 5.76 -3.68 4.76
C ARG A 188 4.86 -2.44 4.84
N VAL A 189 3.72 -2.55 5.51
CA VAL A 189 2.69 -1.49 5.54
C VAL A 189 3.18 -0.16 6.11
N ASP A 190 4.04 -0.19 7.12
CA ASP A 190 4.72 0.98 7.70
C ASP A 190 5.67 1.63 6.69
N ALA A 191 6.49 0.85 5.98
CA ALA A 191 7.34 1.36 4.91
C ALA A 191 6.51 1.96 3.77
N LEU A 192 5.44 1.29 3.33
CA LEU A 192 4.51 1.81 2.32
C LEU A 192 3.91 3.15 2.74
N SER A 193 3.47 3.28 3.99
CA SER A 193 2.94 4.54 4.51
C SER A 193 3.96 5.68 4.47
N GLN A 194 5.22 5.39 4.81
CA GLN A 194 6.30 6.37 4.74
C GLN A 194 6.59 6.77 3.29
N ILE A 195 6.62 5.81 2.36
CA ILE A 195 6.82 6.09 0.92
C ILE A 195 5.75 7.06 0.41
N LEU A 196 4.47 6.79 0.70
CA LEU A 196 3.36 7.64 0.24
C LEU A 196 3.38 9.03 0.88
N ASN A 197 3.79 9.14 2.15
CA ASN A 197 3.88 10.42 2.84
C ASN A 197 5.08 11.26 2.37
N LEU A 198 6.25 10.64 2.22
CA LEU A 198 7.47 11.28 1.72
C LEU A 198 7.31 11.74 0.26
N ALA A 199 6.57 10.98 -0.54
CA ALA A 199 6.19 11.36 -1.90
C ALA A 199 5.05 12.40 -1.95
N ASN A 200 4.48 12.79 -0.80
CA ASN A 200 3.38 13.74 -0.68
C ASN A 200 2.19 13.38 -1.59
N ILE A 201 1.77 12.11 -1.58
CA ILE A 201 0.66 11.66 -2.42
C ILE A 201 -0.67 12.23 -1.92
N ARG A 202 -1.35 12.95 -2.80
CA ARG A 202 -2.61 13.66 -2.56
C ARG A 202 -3.51 13.63 -3.80
N PRO A 203 -4.83 13.82 -3.63
CA PRO A 203 -5.73 14.02 -4.77
C PRO A 203 -5.29 15.19 -5.66
N GLY A 204 -5.34 14.99 -6.98
CA GLY A 204 -5.01 16.00 -7.98
C GLY A 204 -3.53 16.06 -8.38
N GLY A 205 -2.63 15.39 -7.67
CA GLY A 205 -1.20 15.39 -7.99
C GLY A 205 -0.87 14.59 -9.27
N ARG A 206 0.31 14.86 -9.84
CA ARG A 206 0.85 14.15 -11.01
C ARG A 206 2.09 13.36 -10.59
N TYR A 207 2.05 12.04 -10.75
CA TYR A 207 3.08 11.14 -10.23
C TYR A 207 3.63 10.20 -11.31
N ILE A 208 4.92 9.90 -11.20
CA ILE A 208 5.59 8.84 -11.97
C ILE A 208 5.93 7.71 -11.01
N ALA A 209 5.59 6.47 -11.37
CA ALA A 209 5.95 5.30 -10.59
C ALA A 209 6.68 4.25 -11.44
N VAL A 210 7.72 3.65 -10.87
CA VAL A 210 8.36 2.44 -11.38
C VAL A 210 8.14 1.34 -10.34
N ASP A 211 7.28 0.37 -10.65
CA ASP A 211 6.77 -0.61 -9.69
C ASP A 211 6.99 -2.04 -10.20
N ASP A 212 8.03 -2.69 -9.67
CA ASP A 212 8.27 -4.14 -9.76
C ASP A 212 7.82 -4.87 -8.47
N ALA A 213 7.06 -4.21 -7.60
CA ALA A 213 6.50 -4.73 -6.34
C ALA A 213 5.05 -5.22 -6.52
N SER A 214 4.74 -5.81 -7.68
CA SER A 214 3.41 -6.35 -8.03
C SER A 214 2.25 -5.35 -7.92
N GLY A 215 2.52 -4.05 -7.98
CA GLY A 215 1.49 -3.01 -7.93
C GLY A 215 1.14 -2.52 -6.53
N VAL A 216 1.92 -2.85 -5.48
CA VAL A 216 1.67 -2.32 -4.13
C VAL A 216 1.81 -0.80 -4.10
N LEU A 217 2.83 -0.24 -4.76
CA LEU A 217 3.02 1.20 -4.81
C LEU A 217 1.90 1.86 -5.61
N VAL A 218 1.62 1.33 -6.80
CA VAL A 218 0.54 1.84 -7.66
C VAL A 218 -0.81 1.81 -6.94
N SER A 219 -1.11 0.72 -6.21
CA SER A 219 -2.33 0.62 -5.40
C SER A 219 -2.40 1.68 -4.31
N GLY A 220 -1.29 1.91 -3.61
CA GLY A 220 -1.21 2.94 -2.55
C GLY A 220 -1.37 4.35 -3.10
N ILE A 221 -0.78 4.64 -4.26
CA ILE A 221 -0.90 5.94 -4.92
C ILE A 221 -2.36 6.17 -5.36
N LEU A 222 -2.97 5.20 -6.04
CA LEU A 222 -4.35 5.31 -6.52
C LEU A 222 -5.36 5.46 -5.39
N GLU A 223 -5.20 4.73 -4.29
CA GLU A 223 -6.05 4.87 -3.10
C GLU A 223 -5.98 6.29 -2.52
N ARG A 224 -4.78 6.87 -2.42
CA ARG A 224 -4.57 8.22 -1.88
C ARG A 224 -5.00 9.33 -2.84
N MET A 225 -4.90 9.10 -4.15
CA MET A 225 -5.34 10.05 -5.17
C MET A 225 -6.86 10.11 -5.31
N GLY A 226 -7.57 9.02 -5.02
CA GLY A 226 -9.02 9.06 -5.00
C GLY A 226 -9.68 9.24 -6.38
N GLY A 227 -8.98 8.91 -7.47
CA GLY A 227 -9.45 9.12 -8.84
C GLY A 227 -9.24 10.55 -9.39
N LEU A 228 -8.53 11.41 -8.66
CA LEU A 228 -8.15 12.75 -9.14
C LEU A 228 -6.64 12.86 -9.35
N GLY A 229 -6.23 13.41 -10.50
CA GLY A 229 -4.83 13.66 -10.84
C GLY A 229 -4.35 12.75 -11.96
N ARG A 230 -3.05 12.45 -11.98
CA ARG A 230 -2.43 11.61 -13.01
C ARG A 230 -1.35 10.69 -12.44
N LEU A 231 -1.36 9.42 -12.84
CA LEU A 231 -0.30 8.45 -12.54
C LEU A 231 0.18 7.80 -13.83
N ILE A 232 1.48 7.97 -14.14
CA ILE A 232 2.15 7.25 -15.22
C ILE A 232 3.09 6.21 -14.61
N THR A 233 2.88 4.95 -14.95
CA THR A 233 3.79 3.87 -14.57
C THR A 233 4.76 3.56 -15.71
N ILE A 234 6.04 3.39 -15.37
CA ILE A 234 7.06 2.96 -16.34
C ILE A 234 7.39 1.50 -16.08
N CYS A 235 7.24 0.65 -17.10
CA CYS A 235 7.40 -0.80 -16.98
C CYS A 235 8.27 -1.41 -18.08
N ASN A 236 8.57 -2.70 -17.96
CA ASN A 236 9.37 -3.44 -18.94
C ASN A 236 8.54 -4.03 -20.08
N ILE A 237 7.22 -4.12 -19.88
CA ILE A 237 6.31 -4.82 -20.78
C ILE A 237 5.64 -3.78 -21.68
N ASP A 238 5.41 -4.14 -22.95
CA ASP A 238 4.75 -3.28 -23.93
C ASP A 238 3.25 -3.06 -23.66
N SER A 239 2.65 -3.97 -22.88
CA SER A 239 1.27 -3.89 -22.42
C SER A 239 1.21 -3.34 -20.99
N PRO A 240 0.05 -2.80 -20.55
CA PRO A 240 -0.14 -2.47 -19.15
C PRO A 240 0.27 -3.63 -18.24
N PRO A 241 1.13 -3.39 -17.25
CA PRO A 241 1.68 -4.44 -16.41
C PRO A 241 0.56 -5.07 -15.57
N PRO A 242 0.58 -6.40 -15.38
CA PRO A 242 -0.35 -7.02 -14.46
C PRO A 242 0.02 -6.60 -13.03
N TYR A 243 -0.93 -6.00 -12.32
CA TYR A 243 -0.78 -5.64 -10.90
C TYR A 243 -1.64 -6.56 -10.01
N PRO A 244 -1.12 -7.74 -9.60
CA PRO A 244 -1.85 -8.68 -8.74
C PRO A 244 -2.43 -8.06 -7.48
N VAL A 245 -1.73 -7.09 -6.89
CA VAL A 245 -2.17 -6.44 -5.65
C VAL A 245 -3.43 -5.62 -5.88
N MET A 246 -3.52 -4.91 -7.02
CA MET A 246 -4.70 -4.11 -7.38
C MET A 246 -5.96 -4.96 -7.50
N VAL A 247 -5.84 -6.24 -7.88
CA VAL A 247 -6.97 -7.17 -7.96
C VAL A 247 -7.64 -7.35 -6.59
N ASN A 248 -6.87 -7.32 -5.49
CA ASN A 248 -7.41 -7.41 -4.14
C ASN A 248 -7.96 -6.08 -3.61
N MET A 249 -7.59 -4.96 -4.22
CA MET A 249 -8.11 -3.63 -3.84
C MET A 249 -9.54 -3.39 -4.33
N ASN A 250 -9.97 -4.10 -5.37
CA ASN A 250 -11.32 -3.99 -5.98
C ASN A 250 -11.66 -2.53 -6.36
N PHE A 251 -10.72 -1.82 -6.97
CA PHE A 251 -10.96 -0.46 -7.45
C PHE A 251 -12.04 -0.41 -8.53
N LYS A 252 -12.87 0.63 -8.49
CA LYS A 252 -13.83 0.95 -9.57
C LYS A 252 -13.04 1.26 -10.85
N SER A 253 -13.36 0.60 -11.96
CA SER A 253 -12.66 0.88 -13.23
C SER A 253 -12.85 2.33 -13.67
N GLU A 254 -14.03 2.91 -13.40
CA GLU A 254 -14.35 4.31 -13.70
C GLU A 254 -13.44 5.32 -13.00
N THR A 255 -12.92 4.99 -11.81
CA THR A 255 -12.05 5.90 -11.04
C THR A 255 -10.58 5.75 -11.40
N VAL A 256 -10.14 4.53 -11.74
CA VAL A 256 -8.71 4.23 -12.01
C VAL A 256 -8.34 4.42 -13.48
N THR A 257 -9.17 3.97 -14.42
CA THR A 257 -8.88 4.05 -15.86
C THR A 257 -8.54 5.46 -16.37
N PRO A 258 -9.18 6.57 -15.93
CA PRO A 258 -8.80 7.90 -16.40
C PRO A 258 -7.45 8.39 -15.86
N VAL A 259 -7.06 7.93 -14.67
CA VAL A 259 -5.88 8.45 -13.94
C VAL A 259 -4.63 7.62 -14.19
N LEU A 260 -4.76 6.30 -14.32
CA LEU A 260 -3.65 5.37 -14.50
C LEU A 260 -3.34 5.16 -15.98
N SER A 261 -2.09 5.37 -16.35
CA SER A 261 -1.55 4.99 -17.65
C SER A 261 -0.17 4.36 -17.48
N SER A 262 0.26 3.57 -18.46
CA SER A 262 1.53 2.85 -18.41
C SER A 262 2.30 3.05 -19.71
N LEU A 263 3.61 3.24 -19.61
CA LEU A 263 4.55 3.27 -20.72
C LEU A 263 5.65 2.24 -20.48
N ASN A 264 6.16 1.64 -21.55
CA ASN A 264 7.39 0.85 -21.43
C ASN A 264 8.63 1.78 -21.44
N TRP A 265 9.79 1.29 -21.03
CA TRP A 265 11.02 2.10 -21.03
C TRP A 265 11.40 2.68 -22.38
N ALA A 266 11.16 1.96 -23.48
CA ALA A 266 11.43 2.46 -24.83
C ALA A 266 10.52 3.65 -25.18
N THR A 267 9.22 3.52 -24.93
CA THR A 267 8.23 4.57 -25.19
C THR A 267 8.31 5.72 -24.19
N ALA A 268 8.99 5.56 -23.06
CA ALA A 268 9.32 6.67 -22.16
C ALA A 268 10.48 7.55 -22.69
N GLN A 269 11.20 7.13 -23.74
CA GLN A 269 12.27 7.92 -24.35
C GLN A 269 11.72 8.81 -25.47
N ARG A 270 12.20 10.06 -25.52
CA ARG A 270 11.84 11.05 -26.55
C ARG A 270 12.24 10.60 -27.95
N ASP A 271 13.45 10.03 -28.09
CA ASP A 271 14.03 9.67 -29.38
C ASP A 271 13.45 8.37 -29.96
N HIS A 272 12.74 7.59 -29.14
CA HIS A 272 12.14 6.35 -29.59
C HIS A 272 10.92 6.63 -30.47
N THR A 273 10.94 6.13 -31.70
CA THR A 273 9.78 6.15 -32.60
C THR A 273 9.08 4.79 -32.54
N PRO A 274 7.83 4.71 -32.03
CA PRO A 274 7.11 3.46 -31.96
C PRO A 274 6.89 2.86 -33.36
N LEU A 275 7.17 1.56 -33.52
CA LEU A 275 6.89 0.84 -34.77
C LEU A 275 5.39 0.56 -34.88
N VAL A 276 4.64 1.53 -35.42
CA VAL A 276 3.20 1.42 -35.61
C VAL A 276 2.90 1.04 -37.06
N PRO A 277 2.13 -0.02 -37.34
CA PRO A 277 1.71 -0.33 -38.70
C PRO A 277 0.85 0.81 -39.27
N PRO A 278 0.90 1.09 -40.60
CA PRO A 278 0.14 2.17 -41.20
C PRO A 278 -1.35 2.09 -40.85
N VAL A 279 -1.85 3.12 -40.18
CA VAL A 279 -3.26 3.23 -39.74
C VAL A 279 -4.10 3.91 -40.82
N ASP A 280 -3.47 4.77 -41.63
CA ASP A 280 -4.09 5.50 -42.73
C ASP A 280 -4.19 4.61 -43.98
N VAL A 281 -5.13 3.68 -43.93
CA VAL A 281 -5.55 2.90 -45.11
C VAL A 281 -6.68 3.68 -45.78
N PRO A 282 -6.59 4.00 -47.09
CA PRO A 282 -7.69 4.66 -47.82
C PRO A 282 -9.01 3.91 -47.62
N SER A 283 -10.12 4.63 -47.45
CA SER A 283 -11.47 4.05 -47.23
C SER A 283 -11.82 2.96 -48.23
N ASP A 284 -11.31 3.09 -49.45
CA ASP A 284 -11.61 2.25 -50.61
C ASP A 284 -10.93 0.86 -50.53
N GLN A 285 -9.96 0.70 -49.62
CA GLN A 285 -9.26 -0.58 -49.39
C GLN A 285 -9.79 -1.34 -48.16
N ILE A 286 -10.81 -0.81 -47.48
CA ILE A 286 -11.45 -1.46 -46.33
C ILE A 286 -12.50 -2.44 -46.86
N LYS A 287 -12.13 -3.72 -46.95
CA LYS A 287 -12.99 -4.76 -47.56
C LYS A 287 -14.04 -5.32 -46.61
N SER A 288 -13.95 -5.04 -45.29
CA SER A 288 -14.81 -5.64 -44.27
C SER A 288 -14.99 -4.76 -43.03
N GLU A 289 -16.16 -4.83 -42.40
CA GLU A 289 -16.45 -4.20 -41.11
C GLU A 289 -15.53 -4.70 -39.99
N ARG A 290 -15.13 -5.98 -40.03
CA ARG A 290 -14.14 -6.54 -39.10
C ARG A 290 -12.76 -5.91 -39.30
N GLN A 291 -12.39 -5.59 -40.55
CA GLN A 291 -11.15 -4.88 -40.85
C GLN A 291 -11.21 -3.43 -40.35
N LYS A 292 -12.35 -2.75 -40.54
CA LYS A 292 -12.60 -1.39 -40.02
C LYS A 292 -12.49 -1.34 -38.49
N SER A 293 -13.14 -2.27 -37.77
CA SER A 293 -13.06 -2.35 -36.31
C SER A 293 -11.62 -2.58 -35.81
N ARG A 294 -10.85 -3.44 -36.48
CA ARG A 294 -9.43 -3.67 -36.14
C ARG A 294 -8.57 -2.43 -36.37
N LEU A 295 -8.78 -1.69 -37.45
CA LEU A 295 -8.06 -0.44 -37.72
C LEU A 295 -8.41 0.62 -36.68
N ASN A 296 -9.69 0.79 -36.33
CA ASN A 296 -10.12 1.75 -35.31
C ASN A 296 -9.53 1.43 -33.93
N LYS A 297 -9.51 0.16 -33.52
CA LYS A 297 -8.88 -0.27 -32.25
C LYS A 297 -7.38 0.03 -32.23
N ARG A 298 -6.69 -0.19 -33.36
CA ARG A 298 -5.27 0.13 -33.50
C ARG A 298 -5.04 1.64 -33.40
N LYS A 299 -5.83 2.44 -34.13
CA LYS A 299 -5.78 3.89 -34.07
C LYS A 299 -5.95 4.41 -32.65
N ALA A 300 -6.99 3.96 -31.95
CA ALA A 300 -7.24 4.35 -30.56
C ALA A 300 -6.09 3.98 -29.62
N ALA A 301 -5.47 2.81 -29.79
CA ALA A 301 -4.32 2.40 -28.98
C ALA A 301 -3.07 3.26 -29.27
N THR A 302 -2.82 3.59 -30.54
CA THR A 302 -1.74 4.50 -30.94
C THR A 302 -1.96 5.91 -30.42
N ASP A 303 -3.17 6.45 -30.57
CA ASP A 303 -3.53 7.79 -30.10
C ASP A 303 -3.38 7.89 -28.58
N LEU A 304 -3.79 6.84 -27.84
CA LEU A 304 -3.61 6.76 -26.39
C LEU A 304 -2.12 6.72 -26.00
N LEU A 305 -1.31 5.96 -26.72
CA LEU A 305 0.14 5.86 -26.47
C LEU A 305 0.83 7.19 -26.73
N ASN A 306 0.51 7.85 -27.84
CA ASN A 306 1.07 9.16 -28.19
C ASN A 306 0.64 10.23 -27.19
N GLY A 307 -0.65 10.27 -26.81
CA GLY A 307 -1.13 11.19 -25.78
C GLY A 307 -0.46 10.96 -24.42
N THR A 308 -0.21 9.71 -24.04
CA THR A 308 0.51 9.40 -22.78
C THR A 308 1.98 9.81 -22.85
N ARG A 309 2.63 9.66 -24.01
CA ARG A 309 4.00 10.15 -24.23
C ARG A 309 4.08 11.67 -24.15
N GLU A 310 3.18 12.37 -24.82
CA GLU A 310 3.08 13.83 -24.76
C GLU A 310 2.87 14.32 -23.32
N ASP A 311 2.00 13.66 -22.57
CA ASP A 311 1.73 13.95 -21.16
C ASP A 311 2.95 13.71 -20.24
N LEU A 312 3.72 12.64 -20.48
CA LEU A 312 5.01 12.44 -19.80
C LEU A 312 6.00 13.57 -20.15
N PHE A 313 6.12 13.91 -21.44
CA PHE A 313 7.10 14.87 -21.94
C PHE A 313 6.78 16.32 -21.59
N ALA A 314 5.50 16.63 -21.34
CA ALA A 314 5.06 17.90 -20.77
C ALA A 314 5.70 18.17 -19.39
N GLY A 315 6.19 17.14 -18.70
CA GLY A 315 6.91 17.28 -17.44
C GLY A 315 5.95 17.65 -16.31
N GLU A 316 6.39 18.45 -15.33
CA GLU A 316 5.58 18.92 -14.20
C GLU A 316 5.00 17.81 -13.29
N PHE A 317 5.73 16.72 -13.12
CA PHE A 317 5.38 15.68 -12.16
C PHE A 317 5.86 16.05 -10.74
N GLU A 318 5.00 15.89 -9.74
CA GLU A 318 5.24 16.30 -8.35
C GLU A 318 6.05 15.26 -7.56
N ALA A 319 6.01 13.99 -7.97
CA ALA A 319 6.88 12.98 -7.37
C ALA A 319 7.26 11.84 -8.31
N LEU A 320 8.44 11.29 -8.07
CA LEU A 320 8.92 10.02 -8.62
C LEU A 320 9.01 8.98 -7.49
N ILE A 321 8.32 7.87 -7.66
CA ILE A 321 8.36 6.75 -6.71
C ILE A 321 8.92 5.52 -7.43
N VAL A 322 9.94 4.89 -6.84
CA VAL A 322 10.64 3.75 -7.44
C VAL A 322 10.70 2.60 -6.44
N ALA A 323 10.20 1.44 -6.83
CA ALA A 323 10.54 0.15 -6.23
C ALA A 323 10.79 -0.85 -7.36
N SER A 324 12.05 -0.97 -7.76
CA SER A 324 12.48 -1.73 -8.93
C SER A 324 13.71 -2.57 -8.65
N ASP A 325 13.93 -3.61 -9.45
CA ASP A 325 15.18 -4.37 -9.48
C ASP A 325 16.32 -3.68 -10.24
N TYR A 326 16.01 -2.64 -11.01
CA TYR A 326 17.02 -1.89 -11.74
C TYR A 326 17.89 -1.02 -10.83
N GLU A 327 19.07 -0.68 -11.36
CA GLU A 327 19.97 0.27 -10.71
C GLU A 327 19.28 1.65 -10.62
N PRO A 328 19.02 2.17 -9.39
CA PRO A 328 18.13 3.31 -9.23
C PRO A 328 18.63 4.60 -9.88
N PHE A 329 19.94 4.80 -9.98
CA PHE A 329 20.48 6.03 -10.54
C PHE A 329 20.13 6.17 -12.02
N SER A 330 20.23 5.09 -12.79
CA SER A 330 19.85 5.04 -14.22
C SER A 330 18.35 5.31 -14.47
N ILE A 331 17.50 5.02 -13.48
CA ILE A 331 16.07 5.38 -13.50
C ILE A 331 15.94 6.89 -13.30
N LEU A 332 16.62 7.43 -12.28
CA LEU A 332 16.57 8.85 -11.94
C LEU A 332 17.09 9.71 -13.10
N GLU A 333 18.20 9.36 -13.73
CA GLU A 333 18.73 10.10 -14.89
C GLU A 333 17.70 10.24 -16.02
N ARG A 334 16.87 9.21 -16.24
CA ARG A 334 15.86 9.22 -17.31
C ARG A 334 14.56 9.91 -16.93
N LEU A 335 14.15 9.85 -15.66
CA LEU A 335 12.82 10.30 -15.23
C LEU A 335 12.83 11.65 -14.48
N VAL A 336 13.94 12.00 -13.82
CA VAL A 336 14.09 13.29 -13.12
C VAL A 336 13.85 14.50 -14.04
N PRO A 337 14.23 14.50 -15.34
CA PRO A 337 13.92 15.62 -16.23
C PRO A 337 12.43 15.98 -16.31
N TYR A 338 11.52 15.01 -16.13
CA TYR A 338 10.07 15.22 -16.19
C TYR A 338 9.48 15.72 -14.86
N LEU A 339 10.24 15.72 -13.77
CA LEU A 339 9.78 16.21 -12.47
C LEU A 339 9.75 17.76 -12.41
N ALA A 340 8.80 18.31 -11.68
CA ALA A 340 8.77 19.73 -11.32
C ALA A 340 9.91 20.10 -10.34
N GLY A 341 10.24 21.39 -10.24
CA GLY A 341 11.06 21.87 -9.14
C GLY A 341 10.36 21.64 -7.81
N SER A 342 11.13 21.32 -6.76
CA SER A 342 10.61 20.94 -5.44
C SER A 342 9.80 19.64 -5.42
N ALA A 343 9.87 18.82 -6.47
CA ALA A 343 9.26 17.50 -6.50
C ALA A 343 9.95 16.51 -5.55
N SER A 344 9.18 15.59 -4.97
CA SER A 344 9.70 14.53 -4.10
C SER A 344 10.24 13.36 -4.92
N ILE A 345 11.37 12.81 -4.51
CA ILE A 345 11.93 11.58 -5.07
C ILE A 345 11.99 10.56 -3.94
N VAL A 346 11.33 9.42 -4.14
CA VAL A 346 11.30 8.33 -3.15
C VAL A 346 11.70 7.03 -3.84
N VAL A 347 12.75 6.39 -3.33
CA VAL A 347 13.27 5.13 -3.84
C VAL A 347 13.27 4.10 -2.72
N GLN A 348 12.57 2.99 -2.92
CA GLN A 348 12.54 1.86 -2.00
C GLN A 348 13.44 0.74 -2.51
N SER A 349 14.16 0.10 -1.59
CA SER A 349 14.89 -1.13 -1.85
C SER A 349 14.88 -2.04 -0.61
N PRO A 350 14.83 -3.37 -0.78
CA PRO A 350 15.09 -4.31 0.31
C PRO A 350 16.50 -4.18 0.90
N TYR A 351 17.45 -3.64 0.14
CA TYR A 351 18.88 -3.64 0.47
C TYR A 351 19.42 -2.23 0.69
N VAL A 352 19.99 -1.99 1.87
CA VAL A 352 20.57 -0.67 2.22
C VAL A 352 21.75 -0.30 1.32
N GLN A 353 22.54 -1.28 0.86
CA GLN A 353 23.74 -1.05 0.04
C GLN A 353 23.41 -0.34 -1.27
N VAL A 354 22.28 -0.71 -1.90
CA VAL A 354 21.80 -0.10 -3.14
C VAL A 354 21.45 1.38 -2.92
N LEU A 355 20.81 1.69 -1.79
CA LEU A 355 20.43 3.07 -1.46
C LEU A 355 21.61 3.90 -0.96
N SER A 356 22.60 3.29 -0.29
CA SER A 356 23.83 3.97 0.14
C SER A 356 24.68 4.41 -1.05
N ASP A 357 24.79 3.58 -2.08
CA ASP A 357 25.45 3.97 -3.34
C ASP A 357 24.69 5.12 -4.02
N LEU A 358 23.37 4.98 -4.16
CA LEU A 358 22.52 6.04 -4.72
C LEU A 358 22.66 7.36 -3.94
N HIS A 359 22.58 7.31 -2.61
CA HIS A 359 22.72 8.46 -1.74
C HIS A 359 24.06 9.19 -1.97
N THR A 360 25.15 8.46 -2.12
CA THR A 360 26.48 9.03 -2.38
C THR A 360 26.50 9.74 -3.74
N LYS A 361 25.94 9.12 -4.79
CA LYS A 361 25.79 9.73 -6.12
C LYS A 361 24.94 11.00 -6.09
N LEU A 362 23.79 10.97 -5.40
CA LEU A 362 22.88 12.12 -5.30
C LEU A 362 23.51 13.28 -4.53
N ARG A 363 24.27 13.01 -3.46
CA ARG A 363 24.96 14.05 -2.68
C ARG A 363 26.03 14.77 -3.50
N ALA A 364 26.65 14.12 -4.48
CA ALA A 364 27.62 14.73 -5.37
C ALA A 364 27.00 15.68 -6.40
N LEU A 365 25.68 15.59 -6.63
CA LEU A 365 24.98 16.34 -7.67
C LEU A 365 24.17 17.50 -7.06
N PRO A 366 24.28 18.73 -7.61
CA PRO A 366 23.62 19.91 -7.05
C PRO A 366 22.09 19.95 -7.26
N GLY A 367 21.54 19.05 -8.08
CA GLY A 367 20.11 18.99 -8.41
C GLY A 367 19.24 18.28 -7.36
N TYR A 368 19.84 17.76 -6.28
CA TYR A 368 19.15 17.01 -5.23
C TYR A 368 19.41 17.62 -3.87
N LEU A 369 18.33 17.88 -3.14
CA LEU A 369 18.37 18.42 -1.79
C LEU A 369 18.12 17.31 -0.78
N CYS A 370 18.99 17.26 0.24
CA CYS A 370 18.90 16.39 1.42
C CYS A 370 18.56 14.92 1.08
N PRO A 371 19.38 14.22 0.27
CA PRO A 371 19.21 12.79 0.11
C PRO A 371 19.40 12.12 1.48
N SER A 372 18.41 11.35 1.92
CA SER A 372 18.39 10.68 3.23
C SER A 372 17.93 9.24 3.08
N VAL A 373 18.63 8.30 3.70
CA VAL A 373 18.24 6.88 3.77
C VAL A 373 17.64 6.61 5.15
N THR A 374 16.47 5.97 5.18
CA THR A 374 15.72 5.67 6.39
C THR A 374 15.25 4.21 6.40
N GLU A 375 15.14 3.64 7.58
CA GLU A 375 14.52 2.34 7.82
C GLU A 375 13.37 2.52 8.81
N VAL A 376 12.32 1.70 8.69
CA VAL A 376 11.17 1.72 9.60
C VAL A 376 11.06 0.40 10.33
N TRP A 377 10.83 0.46 11.64
CA TRP A 377 10.61 -0.70 12.50
C TRP A 377 9.19 -0.73 13.03
N LEU A 378 8.57 -1.91 12.99
CA LEU A 378 7.21 -2.14 13.45
C LEU A 378 7.18 -3.27 14.47
N ARG A 379 6.60 -3.01 15.65
CA ARG A 379 6.43 -4.01 16.72
C ARG A 379 4.96 -4.16 17.08
N ARG A 380 4.40 -5.35 16.85
CA ARG A 380 3.02 -5.68 17.25
C ARG A 380 2.98 -6.15 18.71
N TYR A 381 1.93 -5.77 19.42
CA TYR A 381 1.69 -6.17 20.80
C TYR A 381 0.44 -7.04 20.89
N GLN A 382 0.52 -8.10 21.69
CA GLN A 382 -0.65 -8.74 22.25
C GLN A 382 -1.10 -7.89 23.43
N VAL A 383 -2.35 -7.46 23.41
CA VAL A 383 -2.96 -6.69 24.50
C VAL A 383 -4.12 -7.50 25.04
N LEU A 384 -3.84 -8.24 26.11
CA LEU A 384 -4.81 -9.04 26.85
C LEU A 384 -4.54 -8.84 28.34
N PRO A 385 -5.58 -8.81 29.20
CA PRO A 385 -5.41 -8.78 30.65
C PRO A 385 -4.47 -9.89 31.13
N GLY A 386 -3.50 -9.55 31.99
CA GLY A 386 -2.49 -10.48 32.52
C GLY A 386 -1.50 -11.06 31.50
N ARG A 387 -1.63 -10.74 30.20
CA ARG A 387 -0.86 -11.36 29.10
C ARG A 387 -0.45 -10.35 28.02
N THR A 388 -0.16 -9.12 28.42
CA THR A 388 0.27 -8.06 27.50
C THR A 388 1.77 -8.13 27.26
N HIS A 389 2.18 -8.43 26.03
CA HIS A 389 3.58 -8.51 25.64
C HIS A 389 3.74 -8.32 24.12
N PRO A 390 4.94 -7.94 23.63
CA PRO A 390 5.22 -7.93 22.20
C PRO A 390 5.09 -9.33 21.59
N THR A 391 4.72 -9.41 20.31
CA THR A 391 4.77 -10.70 19.59
C THR A 391 6.21 -11.19 19.49
N MET A 392 6.45 -12.45 19.88
CA MET A 392 7.81 -13.01 19.97
C MET A 392 8.50 -13.12 18.61
N ASN A 393 7.79 -13.59 17.59
CA ASN A 393 8.28 -13.64 16.22
C ASN A 393 7.67 -12.50 15.42
N THR A 394 8.52 -11.68 14.81
CA THR A 394 8.13 -10.58 13.94
C THR A 394 9.06 -10.52 12.73
N SER A 395 8.61 -9.85 11.67
CA SER A 395 9.49 -9.48 10.56
C SER A 395 10.56 -8.51 11.03
N GLY A 396 11.80 -8.68 10.54
CA GLY A 396 12.90 -7.75 10.81
C GLY A 396 12.66 -6.38 10.15
N SER A 397 12.91 -6.29 8.85
CA SER A 397 12.80 -5.03 8.09
C SER A 397 11.56 -4.99 7.19
N GLY A 398 11.12 -3.77 6.86
CA GLY A 398 10.15 -3.48 5.80
C GLY A 398 10.82 -2.91 4.54
N GLY A 399 12.14 -3.09 4.42
CA GLY A 399 12.99 -2.44 3.44
C GLY A 399 13.46 -1.05 3.88
N PHE A 400 14.30 -0.47 3.04
CA PHE A 400 14.89 0.85 3.22
C PHE A 400 14.29 1.83 2.22
N ILE A 401 14.23 3.10 2.62
CA ILE A 401 13.65 4.18 1.82
C ILE A 401 14.66 5.30 1.72
N LEU A 402 15.01 5.68 0.49
CA LEU A 402 15.74 6.90 0.18
C LEU A 402 14.73 7.98 -0.21
N HIS A 403 14.85 9.14 0.38
CA HIS A 403 14.08 10.33 0.04
C HIS A 403 15.01 11.49 -0.32
N ALA A 404 14.66 12.26 -1.34
CA ALA A 404 15.34 13.49 -1.74
C ALA A 404 14.34 14.45 -2.40
N ILE A 405 14.67 15.74 -2.46
CA ILE A 405 13.87 16.75 -3.16
C ILE A 405 14.62 17.21 -4.41
N LYS A 406 13.94 17.26 -5.56
CA LYS A 406 14.50 17.85 -6.78
C LYS A 406 14.59 19.36 -6.63
N VAL A 407 15.75 19.94 -6.92
CA VAL A 407 15.96 21.39 -6.92
C VAL A 407 16.55 21.87 -8.24
N TYR A 408 16.20 23.08 -8.65
CA TYR A 408 16.82 23.72 -9.79
C TYR A 408 18.15 24.32 -9.39
N VAL A 409 19.18 24.05 -10.20
CA VAL A 409 20.51 24.60 -9.99
C VAL A 409 20.54 26.02 -10.55
N SER A 410 20.75 27.01 -9.69
CA SER A 410 20.95 28.38 -10.15
C SER A 410 22.28 28.51 -10.89
N ARG A 411 22.24 28.99 -12.14
CA ARG A 411 23.45 29.28 -12.93
C ARG A 411 24.33 30.38 -12.31
N LEU A 412 23.81 31.15 -11.35
CA LEU A 412 24.54 32.26 -10.70
C LEU A 412 25.39 31.82 -9.50
N CYS A 413 25.19 30.61 -8.97
CA CYS A 413 25.92 30.11 -7.78
C CYS A 413 27.20 29.35 -8.16
N GLY A 414 27.86 29.73 -9.24
CA GLY A 414 29.08 29.10 -9.75
C GLY A 414 30.39 29.59 -9.12
N SER A 415 30.37 30.08 -7.86
CA SER A 415 31.62 30.51 -7.18
C SER A 415 32.24 29.43 -6.29
N THR A 416 31.59 28.30 -6.06
CA THR A 416 32.20 27.15 -5.38
C THR A 416 32.59 26.11 -6.43
N ARG A 417 33.88 26.12 -6.79
CA ARG A 417 34.51 25.16 -7.69
C ARG A 417 34.30 23.74 -7.15
N VAL A 418 33.42 22.99 -7.80
CA VAL A 418 33.54 21.53 -7.90
C VAL A 418 33.69 21.26 -9.38
N ASP A 419 34.93 21.09 -9.83
CA ASP A 419 35.26 20.66 -11.19
C ASP A 419 34.80 19.21 -11.38
N LEU A 420 33.50 19.03 -11.63
CA LEU A 420 32.95 17.81 -12.23
C LEU A 420 32.55 18.19 -13.64
N GLY A 421 33.28 17.68 -14.64
CA GLY A 421 33.19 18.02 -16.06
C GLY A 421 31.89 17.63 -16.77
N VAL A 422 30.74 17.68 -16.09
CA VAL A 422 29.41 17.40 -16.65
C VAL A 422 28.63 18.71 -16.70
N ARG A 423 28.51 19.31 -17.90
CA ARG A 423 27.63 20.47 -18.12
C ARG A 423 26.18 20.02 -17.95
N TYR A 424 25.54 20.40 -16.85
CA TYR A 424 24.12 20.22 -16.62
C TYR A 424 23.35 21.32 -17.37
N ASN A 425 22.80 21.00 -18.56
CA ASN A 425 21.96 21.91 -19.32
C ASN A 425 20.50 21.75 -18.88
N ASP A 426 20.08 22.54 -17.89
CA ASP A 426 18.66 22.70 -17.58
C ASP A 426 18.09 23.86 -18.42
N GLU A 427 17.33 23.54 -19.47
CA GLU A 427 16.68 24.51 -20.36
C GLU A 427 15.53 25.25 -19.65
N ASN A 428 14.94 24.65 -18.61
CA ASN A 428 13.80 25.22 -17.89
C ASN A 428 14.17 26.32 -16.90
N ALA A 429 15.44 26.41 -16.47
CA ALA A 429 15.93 27.50 -15.63
C ALA A 429 15.84 28.88 -16.31
N ASN A 430 15.78 28.92 -17.65
CA ASN A 430 15.73 30.16 -18.44
C ASN A 430 14.33 30.82 -18.46
N ALA A 431 13.25 30.08 -18.15
CA ALA A 431 11.89 30.61 -18.26
C ALA A 431 11.47 31.46 -17.04
N ILE A 432 12.04 31.20 -15.86
CA ILE A 432 11.60 31.83 -14.59
C ILE A 432 12.20 33.25 -14.42
N THR A 433 13.31 33.56 -15.08
CA THR A 433 13.97 34.87 -14.97
C THR A 433 13.27 36.00 -15.75
N SER A 434 12.33 35.68 -16.66
CA SER A 434 11.65 36.67 -17.52
C SER A 434 10.34 37.24 -16.94
N HIS A 435 9.93 36.86 -15.72
CA HIS A 435 8.68 37.30 -15.08
C HIS A 435 8.84 38.17 -13.81
N ARG A 436 10.01 38.81 -13.63
CA ARG A 436 10.12 39.90 -12.64
C ARG A 436 9.73 41.24 -13.27
N ARG A 437 8.59 41.79 -12.82
CA ARG A 437 8.19 43.19 -13.07
C ARG A 437 9.33 44.16 -12.70
N PRO A 438 9.56 45.24 -13.47
CA PRO A 438 10.58 46.22 -13.13
C PRO A 438 10.20 46.95 -11.83
N LYS A 439 11.18 47.10 -10.92
CA LYS A 439 11.03 47.92 -9.72
C LYS A 439 10.78 49.38 -10.12
N ALA A 440 9.67 49.94 -9.64
CA ALA A 440 9.39 51.36 -9.75
C ALA A 440 10.46 52.18 -9.00
N SER A 441 10.95 53.22 -9.65
CA SER A 441 11.86 54.23 -9.10
C SER A 441 11.14 55.05 -8.03
N ALA A 442 11.58 54.96 -6.77
CA ALA A 442 11.18 55.87 -5.71
C ALA A 442 12.21 57.01 -5.62
N SER A 443 11.71 58.23 -5.81
CA SER A 443 12.42 59.50 -5.68
C SER A 443 12.93 59.75 -4.26
N ASN A 444 14.19 60.14 -4.15
CA ASN A 444 14.81 60.66 -2.92
C ASN A 444 14.25 62.04 -2.58
N SER A 445 13.73 62.21 -1.37
CA SER A 445 13.62 63.51 -0.70
C SER A 445 14.19 63.41 0.71
N SER A 446 15.16 64.27 0.96
CA SER A 446 15.97 64.48 2.16
C SER A 446 15.18 64.88 3.41
N ASN A 447 15.55 64.34 4.57
CA ASN A 447 16.09 65.07 5.74
C ASN A 447 15.99 64.24 7.04
N GLY A 448 17.04 64.32 7.88
CA GLY A 448 16.91 64.03 9.32
C GLY A 448 18.04 63.17 9.90
N VAL A 449 19.11 63.83 10.35
CA VAL A 449 20.24 63.29 11.11
C VAL A 449 19.82 62.88 12.53
N SER A 450 20.30 61.73 13.02
CA SER A 450 20.81 61.57 14.40
C SER A 450 21.54 60.24 14.59
N THR A 451 22.56 60.31 15.43
CA THR A 451 23.76 59.48 15.50
C THR A 451 23.70 58.46 16.66
N VAL A 452 24.66 57.51 16.66
CA VAL A 452 25.19 56.67 17.77
C VAL A 452 24.29 55.51 18.28
N VAL A 453 24.75 54.31 18.67
CA VAL A 453 26.06 53.68 18.97
C VAL A 453 25.92 52.16 18.72
N ALA A 454 27.00 51.47 18.34
CA ALA A 454 27.12 50.01 18.41
C ALA A 454 27.37 49.52 19.85
N ALA A 455 26.82 48.37 20.21
CA ALA A 455 27.27 47.59 21.36
C ALA A 455 27.09 46.09 21.07
N ASP A 456 28.23 45.41 20.87
CA ASP A 456 28.38 43.97 21.00
C ASP A 456 28.06 43.52 22.43
N VAL A 457 27.35 42.40 22.57
CA VAL A 457 27.28 41.65 23.82
C VAL A 457 27.57 40.18 23.52
N ALA A 458 28.78 39.78 23.88
CA ALA A 458 29.14 38.40 24.13
C ALA A 458 28.49 37.94 25.45
N MET A 459 27.93 36.74 25.48
CA MET A 459 27.49 36.06 26.71
C MET A 459 28.25 34.75 26.83
N ALA A 460 28.87 34.61 28.00
CA ALA A 460 29.78 33.57 28.41
C ALA A 460 29.03 32.30 28.86
N ASP A 461 29.72 31.17 28.68
CA ASP A 461 29.46 29.91 29.34
C ASP A 461 29.57 30.05 30.87
N ALA A 462 28.63 29.44 31.59
CA ALA A 462 28.76 29.10 33.00
C ALA A 462 28.03 27.76 33.24
N ASP A 463 28.82 26.75 33.56
CA ASP A 463 28.43 25.50 34.21
C ASP A 463 27.98 25.77 35.66
N ASP A 464 27.01 24.96 36.12
CA ASP A 464 26.92 24.23 37.41
C ASP A 464 25.47 24.15 37.94
N ASP A 465 24.87 22.96 37.82
CA ASP A 465 24.48 22.07 38.93
C ASP A 465 23.76 20.79 38.42
#